data_AF-A0A965ILP3-F1
#
_entry.id   AF-A0A965ILP3-F1
#
_cell.length_a   1.000
_cell.length_b   1.000
_cell.length_c   1.000
_cell.angle_alpha   90.00
_cell.angle_beta   90.00
_cell.angle_gamma   90.00
#
_symmetry.space_group_name_H-M   'P 1'
#
loop_
_entity.id
_entity.type
_entity.pdbx_description
1 polymer ?
#
loop_
_entity_poly.entity_id
_entity_poly.type
_entity_poly.pdbx_seq_one_letter_code
_entity_poly.pdbx_strand_id
1 'polypeptide(L)'
;MADVPLLVRDLTPFEHLVLGMVCEGKSNAAIARDTAHSEKVVENTVSRAARAFNLQADGEVNIRVMLALAYRTHFGDHAFDRMGVECQHSSTGPNGERMCTRHV
;
A
#
# COMPACT_ATOMS: atom_id res chain seq x y z
N MET A 1 -4.28 -19.71 5.09
CA MET A 1 -3.64 -18.42 5.42
C MET A 1 -2.84 -18.05 4.20
N ALA A 2 -3.23 -17.01 3.46
CA ALA A 2 -2.46 -16.60 2.27
C ALA A 2 -1.05 -16.20 2.72
N ASP A 3 -0.04 -16.70 2.03
CA ASP A 3 1.36 -16.42 2.34
C ASP A 3 1.62 -14.95 2.01
N VAL A 4 1.58 -14.09 3.02
CA VAL A 4 1.73 -12.65 2.86
C VAL A 4 3.21 -12.39 2.56
N PRO A 5 3.55 -11.71 1.46
CA PRO A 5 4.94 -11.43 1.15
C PRO A 5 5.60 -10.68 2.30
N LEU A 6 6.67 -11.25 2.87
CA LEU A 6 7.41 -10.65 3.96
C LEU A 6 8.11 -9.38 3.46
N LEU A 7 7.95 -8.28 4.21
CA LEU A 7 8.68 -7.05 3.95
C LEU A 7 10.16 -7.29 4.31
N VAL A 8 11.03 -7.26 3.30
CA VAL A 8 12.47 -7.54 3.47
C VAL A 8 13.30 -6.29 3.75
N ARG A 9 12.72 -5.09 3.57
CA ARG A 9 13.32 -3.80 3.94
C ARG A 9 12.23 -2.77 4.24
N ASP A 10 12.54 -1.79 5.08
CA ASP A 10 11.64 -0.67 5.35
C ASP A 10 11.40 0.20 4.11
N LEU A 11 10.16 0.66 3.95
CA LEU A 11 9.78 1.56 2.86
C LEU A 11 10.18 3.00 3.21
N THR A 12 10.58 3.76 2.19
CA THR A 12 10.81 5.20 2.33
C THR A 12 9.48 5.95 2.48
N PRO A 13 9.48 7.18 3.05
CA PRO A 13 8.26 8.00 3.13
C PRO A 13 7.58 8.21 1.77
N PHE A 14 8.37 8.34 0.71
CA PHE A 14 7.82 8.47 -0.65
C PHE A 14 7.22 7.17 -1.18
N GLU A 15 7.77 6.01 -0.82
CA GLU A 15 7.18 4.71 -1.15
C GLU A 15 5.85 4.51 -0.41
N HIS A 16 5.76 4.84 0.89
CA HIS A 16 4.50 4.83 1.63
C HIS A 16 3.43 5.72 0.97
N LEU A 17 3.80 6.96 0.61
CA LEU A 17 2.91 7.88 -0.09
C LEU A 17 2.39 7.30 -1.41
N VAL A 18 3.31 6.81 -2.26
CA VAL A 18 2.95 6.20 -3.56
C VAL A 18 2.07 4.97 -3.38
N LEU A 19 2.38 4.09 -2.44
CA LEU A 19 1.62 2.87 -2.20
C LEU A 19 0.23 3.14 -1.60
N GLY A 20 0.09 4.17 -0.76
CA GLY A 20 -1.21 4.64 -0.29
C GLY A 20 -2.13 5.02 -1.45
N MET A 21 -1.63 5.80 -2.41
CA MET A 21 -2.39 6.15 -3.61
C MET A 21 -2.61 4.97 -4.57
N VAL A 22 -1.71 3.99 -4.60
CA VAL A 22 -1.94 2.73 -5.32
C VAL A 22 -3.10 1.95 -4.69
N CYS A 23 -3.22 1.93 -3.36
CA CYS A 23 -4.33 1.30 -2.66
C CYS A 23 -5.67 2.02 -2.92
N GLU A 24 -5.65 3.33 -3.15
CA GLU A 24 -6.80 4.10 -3.64
C GLU A 24 -7.18 3.80 -5.11
N GLY A 25 -6.37 3.02 -5.83
CA GLY A 25 -6.61 2.66 -7.24
C GLY A 25 -6.10 3.69 -8.25
N LYS A 26 -5.23 4.64 -7.87
CA LYS A 26 -4.70 5.66 -8.79
C LYS A 26 -3.70 5.09 -9.80
N SER A 27 -3.76 5.60 -11.03
CA SER A 27 -2.79 5.32 -12.10
C SER A 27 -1.44 6.04 -11.85
N ASN A 28 -0.38 5.64 -12.58
CA ASN A 28 0.91 6.33 -12.48
C ASN A 28 0.80 7.81 -12.85
N ALA A 29 0.02 8.14 -13.88
CA ALA A 29 -0.24 9.51 -14.32
C ALA A 29 -0.94 10.34 -13.24
N ALA A 30 -1.94 9.78 -12.55
CA ALA A 30 -2.64 10.47 -11.47
C ALA A 30 -1.69 10.71 -10.27
N ILE A 31 -0.94 9.69 -9.85
CA ILE A 31 0.04 9.82 -8.77
C ILE A 31 1.12 10.84 -9.10
N ALA A 32 1.64 10.81 -10.35
CA ALA A 32 2.65 11.74 -10.81
C ALA A 32 2.17 13.19 -10.72
N ARG A 33 0.92 13.45 -11.16
CA ARG A 33 0.28 14.76 -11.05
C ARG A 33 0.12 15.19 -9.59
N ASP A 34 -0.41 14.32 -8.74
CA ASP A 34 -0.71 14.63 -7.33
C ASP A 34 0.56 14.84 -6.50
N THR A 35 1.67 14.21 -6.89
CA THR A 35 2.97 14.32 -6.19
C THR A 35 3.91 15.34 -6.83
N ALA A 36 3.56 15.95 -7.97
CA ALA A 36 4.45 16.80 -8.77
C ALA A 36 5.76 16.11 -9.20
N HIS A 37 5.69 14.81 -9.54
CA HIS A 37 6.79 14.02 -10.09
C HIS A 37 6.47 13.54 -11.51
N SER A 38 7.44 12.94 -12.21
CA SER A 38 7.17 12.30 -13.50
C SER A 38 6.57 10.90 -13.34
N GLU A 39 5.81 10.45 -14.35
CA GLU A 39 5.28 9.08 -14.37
C GLU A 39 6.37 8.03 -14.23
N LYS A 40 7.56 8.28 -14.82
CA LYS A 40 8.69 7.37 -14.72
C LYS A 40 9.22 7.25 -13.29
N VAL A 41 9.21 8.34 -12.51
CA VAL A 41 9.59 8.28 -11.09
C VAL A 41 8.60 7.41 -10.31
N VAL A 42 7.30 7.54 -10.58
CA VAL A 42 6.27 6.70 -9.93
C VAL A 42 6.44 5.23 -10.30
N GLU A 43 6.63 4.92 -11.58
CA GLU A 43 6.88 3.54 -12.06
C GLU A 43 8.11 2.91 -11.38
N ASN A 44 9.21 3.65 -11.29
CA ASN A 44 10.43 3.20 -10.63
C ASN A 44 10.20 2.99 -9.12
N THR A 45 9.41 3.86 -8.48
CA THR A 45 9.07 3.73 -7.05
C THR A 45 8.19 2.51 -6.79
N VAL A 46 7.16 2.27 -7.62
CA VAL A 46 6.35 1.04 -7.54
C VAL A 46 7.20 -0.20 -7.73
N SER A 47 8.14 -0.18 -8.68
CA SER A 47 9.05 -1.30 -8.94
C SER A 47 10.01 -1.56 -7.77
N ARG A 48 10.53 -0.51 -7.12
CA ARG A 48 11.38 -0.63 -5.92
C ARG A 48 10.60 -1.15 -4.72
N ALA A 49 9.38 -0.67 -4.52
CA ALA A 49 8.48 -1.15 -3.48
C ALA A 49 8.13 -2.63 -3.67
N ALA A 50 7.85 -3.07 -4.90
CA ALA A 50 7.60 -4.50 -5.18
C ALA A 50 8.75 -5.40 -4.73
N ARG A 51 10.00 -4.96 -4.96
CA ARG A 51 11.20 -5.69 -4.49
C ARG A 51 11.32 -5.71 -2.98
N ALA A 52 10.86 -4.67 -2.27
CA ALA A 52 10.82 -4.66 -0.80
C ALA A 52 9.84 -5.69 -0.22
N PHE A 53 8.84 -6.11 -0.98
CA PHE A 53 7.94 -7.22 -0.64
C PHE A 53 8.34 -8.55 -1.29
N ASN A 54 9.54 -8.64 -1.89
CA ASN A 54 9.99 -9.82 -2.64
C ASN A 54 9.01 -10.29 -3.74
N LEU A 55 8.28 -9.35 -4.34
CA LEU A 55 7.34 -9.62 -5.43
C LEU A 55 8.06 -9.61 -6.78
N GLN A 56 7.75 -10.60 -7.63
CA GLN A 56 8.29 -10.70 -8.99
C GLN A 56 7.16 -10.64 -10.02
N ALA A 57 7.48 -10.15 -11.22
CA ALA A 57 6.57 -10.21 -12.35
C ALA A 57 6.66 -11.63 -12.93
N ASP A 58 5.57 -12.39 -12.93
CA ASP A 58 5.53 -13.72 -13.54
C ASP A 58 4.57 -13.82 -14.74
N GLY A 59 4.05 -12.68 -15.22
CA GLY A 59 3.14 -12.61 -16.36
C GLY A 59 1.72 -13.11 -16.06
N GLU A 60 1.52 -13.89 -15.00
CA GLU A 60 0.21 -14.34 -14.52
C GLU A 60 -0.39 -13.37 -13.50
N VAL A 61 0.47 -12.72 -12.71
CA VAL A 61 0.05 -11.88 -11.60
C VAL A 61 0.29 -10.39 -11.86
N ASN A 62 -0.74 -9.57 -11.67
CA ASN A 62 -0.60 -8.12 -11.71
C ASN A 62 0.11 -7.64 -10.44
N ILE A 63 1.40 -7.32 -10.54
CA ILE A 63 2.23 -6.83 -9.44
C ILE A 63 1.56 -5.70 -8.66
N ARG A 64 0.88 -4.79 -9.34
CA ARG A 64 0.28 -3.61 -8.69
C ARG A 64 -0.83 -4.02 -7.72
N VAL A 65 -1.61 -5.04 -8.09
CA VAL A 65 -2.65 -5.63 -7.23
C VAL A 65 -2.02 -6.35 -6.05
N MET A 66 -1.01 -7.20 -6.29
CA MET A 66 -0.31 -7.90 -5.20
C MET A 66 0.38 -6.95 -4.23
N LEU A 67 1.00 -5.90 -4.77
CA LEU A 67 1.68 -4.88 -3.99
C LEU A 67 0.69 -4.11 -3.11
N ALA A 68 -0.48 -3.76 -3.64
CA ALA A 68 -1.56 -3.14 -2.85
C ALA A 68 -2.09 -4.07 -1.75
N LEU A 69 -2.21 -5.38 -2.01
CA LEU A 69 -2.61 -6.36 -1.00
C LEU A 69 -1.56 -6.52 0.09
N ALA A 70 -0.28 -6.66 -0.29
CA ALA A 70 0.84 -6.77 0.64
C ALA A 70 0.92 -5.52 1.52
N TYR A 71 0.93 -4.33 0.91
CA TYR A 71 0.99 -3.06 1.64
C TYR A 71 -0.13 -2.93 2.67
N ARG A 72 -1.38 -3.23 2.30
CA ARG A 72 -2.53 -3.14 3.21
C ARG A 72 -2.52 -4.17 4.32
N THR A 73 -1.94 -5.34 4.05
CA THR A 73 -1.79 -6.38 5.07
C THR A 73 -0.78 -5.93 6.14
N HIS A 74 0.33 -5.30 5.73
CA HIS A 74 1.37 -4.85 6.65
C HIS A 74 1.02 -3.55 7.37
N PHE A 75 0.45 -2.57 6.65
CA PHE A 75 0.29 -1.18 7.12
C PHE A 75 -1.18 -0.74 7.23
N GLY A 76 -2.14 -1.65 7.09
CA GLY A 76 -3.56 -1.31 7.06
C GLY A 76 -3.99 -0.54 5.81
N ASP A 77 -5.27 -0.19 5.74
CA ASP A 77 -5.84 0.53 4.60
C ASP A 77 -6.68 1.72 5.08
N HIS A 78 -6.16 2.93 4.88
CA HIS A 78 -6.85 4.18 5.23
C HIS A 78 -8.03 4.51 4.32
N ALA A 79 -8.16 3.83 3.17
CA ALA A 79 -9.32 4.02 2.30
C ALA A 79 -10.60 3.50 2.96
N PHE A 80 -10.51 2.42 3.76
CA PHE A 80 -11.68 1.89 4.49
C PHE A 80 -12.19 2.87 5.55
N ASP A 81 -11.31 3.59 6.24
CA ASP A 81 -11.71 4.63 7.20
C ASP A 81 -12.56 5.71 6.52
N ARG A 82 -12.14 6.15 5.32
CA ARG A 82 -12.87 7.13 4.51
C ARG A 82 -14.23 6.62 4.02
N MET A 83 -14.38 5.32 3.86
CA MET A 83 -15.64 4.68 3.50
C MET A 83 -16.52 4.34 4.71
N GLY A 84 -16.04 4.58 5.94
CA GLY A 84 -16.73 4.17 7.16
C GLY A 84 -16.83 2.65 7.33
N VAL A 85 -15.96 1.90 6.66
CA VAL A 85 -15.91 0.43 6.71
C VAL A 85 -14.82 0.00 7.69
N GLU A 86 -15.11 -0.98 8.53
CA GLU A 86 -14.10 -1.51 9.46
C GLU A 86 -13.03 -2.31 8.72
N CYS A 87 -11.77 -1.94 8.93
CA CYS A 87 -10.66 -2.74 8.44
C CYS A 87 -10.52 -4.03 9.28
N GLN A 88 -9.97 -5.10 8.70
CA GLN A 88 -9.75 -6.37 9.42
C GLN A 88 -8.77 -6.25 10.60
N HIS A 89 -8.02 -5.15 10.70
CA HIS A 89 -7.08 -4.87 11.79
C HIS A 89 -7.67 -3.93 12.86
N SER A 90 -8.98 -3.68 12.81
CA SER A 90 -9.71 -2.81 13.75
C SER A 90 -9.65 -3.37 15.17
N SER A 91 -9.30 -2.53 16.12
CA SER A 91 -9.35 -2.78 17.56
C SER A 91 -9.95 -1.59 18.30
N THR A 92 -10.42 -1.82 19.53
CA THR A 92 -10.92 -0.74 20.40
C THR A 92 -9.75 -0.11 21.14
N GLY A 93 -9.54 1.19 20.92
CA GLY A 93 -8.55 1.98 21.61
C GLY A 93 -8.91 2.30 23.06
N PRO A 94 -7.97 2.93 23.81
CA PRO A 94 -8.14 3.22 25.24
C PRO A 94 -9.37 4.08 25.58
N ASN A 95 -9.81 4.91 24.63
CA ASN A 95 -10.92 5.85 24.77
C ASN A 95 -12.22 5.36 24.12
N GLY A 96 -12.30 4.09 23.70
CA GLY A 96 -13.46 3.51 23.01
C GLY A 96 -13.55 3.84 21.52
N GLU A 97 -12.53 4.49 20.95
CA GLU A 97 -12.43 4.74 19.51
C GLU A 97 -12.03 3.46 18.76
N ARG A 98 -12.61 3.21 17.57
CA ARG A 98 -12.19 2.10 16.71
C ARG A 98 -10.98 2.53 15.90
N MET A 99 -9.86 1.84 16.06
CA MET A 99 -8.59 2.16 15.40
C MET A 99 -7.99 0.93 14.72
N CYS A 100 -7.34 1.12 13.58
CA CYS A 100 -6.54 0.07 12.96
C CYS A 100 -5.21 -0.05 13.71
N THR A 101 -4.89 -1.26 14.18
CA THR A 101 -3.60 -1.52 14.86
C THR A 101 -2.38 -1.51 13.94
N ARG A 102 -2.57 -1.35 12.62
CA ARG A 102 -1.50 -1.43 11.62
C ARG A 102 -1.29 -0.17 10.81
N HIS A 103 -2.12 0.87 10.96
CA HIS A 103 -1.89 2.13 10.26
C HIS A 103 -0.57 2.77 10.73
N VAL A 104 0.23 3.22 9.77
CA VAL A 104 1.54 3.89 9.96
C VAL A 104 1.47 5.29 9.40
#